data_AF-A0A817DR94-F1
#
_entry.id   AF-A0A817DR94-F1
#
_cell.length_a   1.000
_cell.length_b   1.000
_cell.length_c   1.000
_cell.angle_alpha   90.00
_cell.angle_beta   90.00
_cell.angle_gamma   90.00
#
_symmetry.space_group_name_H-M   'P 1'
#
loop_
_entity.id
_entity.type
_entity.pdbx_description
1 polymer ?
#
loop_
_entity_poly.entity_id
_entity_poly.type
_entity_poly.pdbx_seq_one_letter_code
_entity_poly.pdbx_strand_id
1 'polypeptide(L)'
;MIRYERDPDTRLAPKEYKALHPFGTAPVIIDGDVVLAESGAIIDYIISKYGGGRFTLKANDPNFSNYLFWYHFANGSMMPAMSNNFVVNCISSGTRAEAIQ
;
A
#
# COMPACT_ATOMS: atom_id res chain seq x y z
N MET A 1 14.47 14.62 0.87
CA MET A 1 13.05 14.22 0.95
C MET A 1 12.24 15.25 0.18
N ILE A 2 11.47 14.83 -0.83
CA ILE A 2 10.60 15.73 -1.60
C ILE A 2 9.21 15.68 -0.96
N ARG A 3 8.60 16.83 -0.71
CA ARG A 3 7.25 16.93 -0.15
C ARG A 3 6.26 17.25 -1.28
N TYR A 4 5.19 16.46 -1.34
CA TYR A 4 4.06 16.69 -2.24
C TYR A 4 2.86 17.11 -1.41
N GLU A 5 2.40 18.36 -1.58
CA GLU A 5 1.20 18.84 -0.90
C GLU A 5 -0.04 18.21 -1.52
N ARG A 6 -1.00 17.83 -0.66
CA ARG A 6 -2.34 17.47 -1.13
C ARG A 6 -3.03 18.73 -1.64
N ASP A 7 -3.87 18.54 -2.65
CA ASP A 7 -4.75 19.59 -3.13
C ASP A 7 -5.64 20.11 -1.98
N PRO A 8 -5.75 21.44 -1.75
CA PRO A 8 -6.41 21.99 -0.57
C PRO A 8 -7.91 21.73 -0.55
N ASP A 9 -8.55 21.65 -1.73
CA ASP A 9 -9.99 21.53 -1.89
C ASP A 9 -10.43 20.05 -1.93
N THR A 10 -9.77 19.24 -2.76
CA THR A 10 -10.12 17.82 -2.97
C THR A 10 -9.40 16.87 -2.01
N ARG A 11 -8.34 17.32 -1.33
CA ARG A 11 -7.46 16.51 -0.47
C ARG A 11 -6.78 15.33 -1.18
N LEU A 12 -6.83 15.28 -2.51
CA LEU A 12 -6.22 14.24 -3.34
C LEU A 12 -4.73 14.53 -3.57
N ALA A 13 -4.00 13.50 -4.03
CA ALA A 13 -2.61 13.64 -4.43
C ALA A 13 -2.49 14.58 -5.65
N PRO A 14 -1.45 15.44 -5.70
CA PRO A 14 -1.21 16.35 -6.80
C PRO A 14 -0.79 15.58 -8.07
N LYS A 15 -0.88 16.22 -9.25
CA LYS A 15 -0.64 15.56 -10.54
C LYS A 15 0.80 15.04 -10.65
N GLU A 16 1.75 15.79 -10.11
CA GLU A 16 3.18 15.49 -10.10
C GLU A 16 3.46 14.21 -9.31
N TYR A 17 2.79 14.00 -8.18
CA TYR A 17 2.91 12.76 -7.41
C TYR A 17 2.34 11.57 -8.19
N LYS A 18 1.16 11.74 -8.80
CA LYS A 18 0.51 10.68 -9.60
C LYS A 18 1.35 10.27 -10.80
N ALA A 19 2.15 11.19 -11.35
CA ALA A 19 3.04 10.91 -12.48
C ALA A 19 4.25 10.04 -12.12
N LEU A 20 4.56 9.86 -10.83
CA LEU A 20 5.71 9.04 -10.39
C LEU A 20 5.53 7.55 -10.69
N HIS A 21 4.30 7.05 -10.67
CA HIS A 21 4.01 5.64 -10.92
C HIS A 21 2.62 5.49 -11.56
N PRO A 22 2.41 4.57 -12.53
CA PRO A 22 1.12 4.43 -13.22
C PRO A 22 -0.09 4.23 -12.31
N PHE A 23 0.10 3.60 -11.15
CA PHE A 23 -0.97 3.39 -10.17
C PHE A 23 -1.39 4.69 -9.45
N GLY A 24 -0.53 5.71 -9.43
CA GLY A 24 -0.81 7.03 -8.86
C GLY A 24 -1.09 7.06 -7.36
N THR A 25 -0.76 5.99 -6.63
CA THR A 25 -0.99 5.83 -5.20
C THR A 25 0.30 5.94 -4.39
N ALA A 26 0.15 6.15 -3.08
CA ALA A 26 1.24 6.06 -2.12
C ALA A 26 1.27 4.67 -1.47
N PRO A 27 2.44 4.22 -0.99
CA PRO A 27 3.76 4.88 -1.02
C PRO A 27 4.56 4.69 -2.33
N VAL A 28 5.50 5.61 -2.60
CA VAL A 28 6.54 5.51 -3.64
C VAL A 28 7.89 5.98 -3.06
N ILE A 29 8.98 5.30 -3.37
CA ILE A 29 10.35 5.75 -3.06
C ILE A 29 11.13 6.07 -4.34
N ILE A 30 12.12 6.95 -4.21
CA ILE A 30 13.11 7.23 -5.25
C ILE A 30 14.49 7.04 -4.63
N ASP A 31 15.32 6.19 -5.25
CA ASP A 31 16.68 5.91 -4.82
C ASP A 31 17.61 5.82 -6.04
N GLY A 32 18.34 6.91 -6.29
CA GLY A 32 19.07 7.10 -7.54
C GLY A 32 18.11 7.08 -8.73
N ASP A 33 18.35 6.18 -9.68
CA ASP A 33 17.51 5.99 -10.87
C ASP A 33 16.31 5.07 -10.63
N VAL A 34 16.16 4.49 -9.43
CA VAL A 34 15.06 3.60 -9.08
C VAL A 34 13.87 4.40 -8.59
N VAL A 35 12.73 4.26 -9.25
CA VAL A 35 11.41 4.72 -8.77
C VAL A 35 10.56 3.49 -8.49
N LEU A 36 10.24 3.24 -7.21
CA LEU A 36 9.59 2.00 -6.78
C LEU A 36 8.32 2.30 -6.01
N ALA A 37 7.20 1.74 -6.51
CA ALA A 37 5.93 1.65 -5.81
C ALA A 37 5.75 0.24 -5.19
N GLU A 38 4.58 -0.01 -4.61
CA GLU A 38 4.23 -1.22 -3.83
C GLU A 38 4.93 -1.30 -2.47
N SER A 39 4.13 -1.25 -1.40
CA SER A 39 4.63 -1.18 -0.02
C SER A 39 5.52 -2.38 0.35
N GLY A 40 5.15 -3.60 -0.08
CA GLY A 40 5.95 -4.80 0.14
C GLY A 40 7.27 -4.76 -0.62
N ALA A 41 7.24 -4.39 -1.92
CA ALA A 41 8.45 -4.27 -2.70
C ALA A 41 9.42 -3.22 -2.15
N ILE A 42 8.89 -2.08 -1.67
CA ILE A 42 9.66 -1.02 -1.00
C ILE A 42 10.36 -1.57 0.25
N ILE A 43 9.65 -2.33 1.09
CA ILE A 43 10.21 -2.91 2.31
C ILE A 43 11.32 -3.91 1.96
N ASP A 44 11.06 -4.86 1.06
CA ASP A 44 12.05 -5.85 0.63
C ASP A 44 13.30 -5.20 0.02
N TYR A 45 13.10 -4.15 -0.79
CA TYR A 45 14.18 -3.37 -1.39
C TYR A 45 15.07 -2.73 -0.32
N ILE A 46 14.48 -2.06 0.67
CA ILE A 46 15.22 -1.37 1.73
C ILE A 46 15.98 -2.39 2.59
N ILE A 47 15.33 -3.49 2.99
CA ILE A 47 15.96 -4.55 3.77
C ILE A 47 17.13 -5.16 3.00
N SER A 48 16.94 -5.44 1.71
CA SER A 48 17.97 -6.10 0.90
C SER A 48 19.16 -5.16 0.64
N LYS A 49 18.89 -3.92 0.20
CA LYS A 49 19.94 -2.97 -0.20
C LYS A 49 20.66 -2.32 0.99
N TYR A 50 19.93 -1.97 2.05
CA TYR A 50 20.47 -1.23 3.19
C TYR A 50 20.44 -2.01 4.51
N GLY A 51 19.53 -2.97 4.64
CA GLY A 51 19.37 -3.77 5.84
C GLY A 51 20.30 -4.98 5.92
N GLY A 52 20.88 -5.42 4.79
CA GLY A 52 21.68 -6.65 4.72
C GLY A 52 20.88 -7.90 5.10
N GLY A 53 19.57 -7.91 4.86
CA GLY A 53 18.69 -9.05 5.20
C GLY A 53 18.39 -9.21 6.70
N ARG A 54 18.74 -8.24 7.56
CA ARG A 54 18.59 -8.36 9.03
C ARG A 54 17.14 -8.38 9.53
N PHE A 55 16.18 -7.98 8.71
CA PHE A 55 14.77 -7.84 9.08
C PHE A 55 13.87 -8.89 8.40
N THR A 56 14.47 -9.94 7.86
CA THR A 56 13.75 -11.08 7.29
C THR A 56 14.21 -12.36 7.95
N LEU A 57 13.34 -13.37 7.96
CA LEU A 57 13.73 -14.70 8.38
C LEU A 57 14.37 -15.45 7.20
N LYS A 58 15.37 -16.27 7.49
CA LYS A 58 15.97 -17.17 6.50
C LYS A 58 15.02 -18.34 6.24
N ALA A 59 15.10 -18.92 5.05
CA ALA A 59 14.23 -20.05 4.65
C ALA A 59 14.36 -21.30 5.55
N ASN A 60 15.46 -21.44 6.29
CA ASN A 60 15.68 -22.52 7.24
C ASN A 60 15.18 -22.22 8.67
N ASP A 61 14.67 -21.02 8.92
CA ASP A 61 14.10 -20.66 10.22
C ASP A 61 12.74 -21.36 10.38
N PRO A 62 12.46 -22.02 11.52
CA PRO A 62 11.18 -22.70 11.76
C PRO A 62 9.97 -21.76 11.68
N ASN A 63 10.15 -20.45 11.87
CA ASN A 63 9.08 -19.45 11.79
C ASN A 63 8.96 -18.77 10.42
N PHE A 64 9.77 -19.17 9.43
CA PHE A 64 9.79 -18.53 8.12
C PHE A 64 8.42 -18.51 7.44
N SER A 65 7.66 -19.61 7.54
CA SER A 65 6.31 -19.70 6.97
C SER A 65 5.34 -18.67 7.58
N ASN A 66 5.38 -18.50 8.90
CA ASN A 66 4.56 -17.51 9.60
C ASN A 66 4.96 -16.08 9.22
N TYR A 67 6.27 -15.81 9.20
CA TYR A 67 6.80 -14.53 8.72
C TYR A 67 6.29 -14.21 7.32
N LEU A 68 6.46 -15.15 6.38
CA LEU A 68 6.09 -14.97 4.98
C LEU A 68 4.58 -14.76 4.82
N PHE A 69 3.77 -15.53 5.55
CA PHE A 69 2.32 -15.38 5.56
C PHE A 69 1.92 -13.98 6.02
N TRP A 70 2.37 -13.53 7.19
CA TRP A 70 1.97 -12.24 7.74
C TRP A 70 2.52 -11.06 6.95
N TYR A 71 3.71 -11.22 6.36
CA TYR A 71 4.30 -10.23 5.47
C TYR A 71 3.43 -9.96 4.24
N HIS A 72 2.90 -11.02 3.61
CA HIS A 72 2.02 -10.88 2.44
C HIS A 72 0.55 -10.64 2.81
N PHE A 73 0.10 -11.08 3.99
CA PHE A 73 -1.31 -11.00 4.42
C PHE A 73 -1.87 -9.57 4.33
N ALA A 74 -1.08 -8.57 4.71
CA ALA A 74 -1.52 -7.18 4.72
C ALA A 74 -1.98 -6.70 3.33
N ASN A 75 -1.19 -7.00 2.29
CA ASN A 75 -1.47 -6.57 0.92
C ASN A 75 -2.37 -7.57 0.17
N GLY A 76 -2.16 -8.87 0.37
CA GLY A 76 -2.84 -9.92 -0.39
C GLY A 76 -4.26 -10.23 0.09
N SER A 77 -4.55 -10.02 1.38
CA SER A 77 -5.82 -10.45 1.97
C SER A 77 -6.53 -9.31 2.71
N MET A 78 -5.82 -8.61 3.61
CA MET A 78 -6.43 -7.63 4.49
C MET A 78 -6.91 -6.39 3.73
N MET A 79 -6.05 -5.79 2.89
CA MET A 79 -6.42 -4.61 2.11
C MET A 79 -7.61 -4.87 1.17
N PRO A 80 -7.64 -5.95 0.34
CA PRO A 80 -8.80 -6.29 -0.48
C PRO A 80 -10.07 -6.54 0.33
N ALA A 81 -9.97 -7.25 1.46
CA ALA A 81 -11.12 -7.51 2.32
C ALA A 81 -11.71 -6.22 2.91
N MET A 82 -10.86 -5.29 3.36
CA MET A 82 -11.29 -3.98 3.81
C MET A 82 -11.96 -3.19 2.69
N SER A 83 -11.34 -3.11 1.51
CA SER A 83 -11.91 -2.42 0.34
C SER A 83 -13.28 -2.98 -0.05
N ASN A 84 -13.45 -4.30 -0.08
CA ASN A 84 -14.73 -4.93 -0.37
C ASN A 84 -15.80 -4.56 0.66
N ASN A 85 -15.46 -4.61 1.95
CA ASN A 85 -16.37 -4.20 3.02
C ASN A 85 -16.76 -2.73 2.89
N PHE A 86 -15.83 -1.83 2.57
CA PHE A 86 -16.14 -0.42 2.32
C PHE A 86 -17.12 -0.25 1.16
N VAL A 87 -16.89 -0.92 0.03
CA VAL A 87 -17.77 -0.85 -1.14
C VAL A 87 -19.18 -1.36 -0.81
N VAL A 88 -19.29 -2.52 -0.16
CA VAL A 88 -20.59 -3.09 0.25
C VAL A 88 -21.33 -2.15 1.21
N ASN A 89 -20.61 -1.55 2.16
CA ASN A 89 -21.19 -0.61 3.11
C ASN A 89 -21.61 0.71 2.43
N CYS A 90 -20.81 1.24 1.50
CA CYS A 90 -21.19 2.42 0.72
C CYS A 90 -22.46 2.15 -0.10
N ILE A 91 -22.54 1.02 -0.80
CA ILE A 91 -23.73 0.65 -1.59
C ILE A 91 -24.96 0.52 -0.69
N SER A 92 -24.88 -0.26 0.39
CA SER A 92 -26.03 -0.49 1.28
C SER A 92 -26.49 0.79 2.00
N SER A 93 -25.57 1.71 2.32
CA SER A 93 -25.92 3.00 2.90
C SER A 93 -26.64 3.94 1.92
N GLY A 94 -26.26 3.90 0.63
CA GLY A 94 -26.97 4.61 -0.45
C GLY A 94 -28.38 4.06 -0.68
N THR A 95 -28.54 2.73 -0.69
CA THR A 95 -29.87 2.08 -0.86
C THR A 95 -30.82 2.40 0.31
N ARG A 96 -30.29 2.63 1.51
CA ARG A 96 -31.09 2.98 2.69
C ARG A 96 -31.55 4.45 2.70
N ALA A 97 -30.81 5.34 2.05
CA ALA A 97 -31.18 6.75 1.90
C ALA A 97 -32.33 6.93 0.88
N GLU A 98 -32.37 6.11 -0.18
CA GLU A 98 -33.44 6.15 -1.19
C GLU A 98 -34.75 5.49 -0.72
N ALA A 99 -34.71 4.59 0.27
CA ALA A 99 -35.88 3.88 0.78
C ALA A 99 -36.69 4.64 1.86
N ILE A 100 -36.24 5.82 2.28
CA ILE A 100 -36.91 6.67 3.32
C ILE A 100 -37.55 7.92 2.68
N GLN A 101 -37.64 7.98 1.35
CA GLN A 101 -38.34 9.03 0.62
C GLN A 101 -39.63 8.46 -0.01
#